data_AF-A0A960SB55-F1
#
_entry.id   AF-A0A960SB55-F1
#
_cell.length_a   1.000
_cell.length_b   1.000
_cell.length_c   1.000
_cell.angle_alpha   90.00
_cell.angle_beta   90.00
_cell.angle_gamma   90.00
#
_symmetry.space_group_name_H-M   'P 1'
#
loop_
_entity.id
_entity.type
_entity.pdbx_description
1 polymer ?
#
loop_
_entity_poly.entity_id
_entity_poly.type
_entity_poly.pdbx_seq_one_letter_code
_entity_poly.pdbx_strand_id
1 'polypeptide(L)'
;MSRRYVAFLLLLFSLAWPLRADFEVVPPTPEGQPFSNEVAFAFLSNYATLAWYLYSDAVKESVRFNMAVYRFRKDPGEETFEAMKAAWIEARKAYGRTEVYRYSDGPIDQLELETLINAWPIDESYIDYTADDPNSGIINNTKDYPEINSRLLRLLNEKDGETNISTGWHAIEFLLWGQDLYADGPGRRKWTDYTSAPNADRRMQYLVACTELLRSHLVAVADQWSLSNYDNHTGDFFLKRPTTLIKQIMRGVTSLAGRELAAERMSVALRSGSQEDEHSCFSDTT
;
A
#
# COMPACT_ATOMS: atom_id res chain seq x y z
N MET A 1 -64.88 -35.90 59.15
CA MET A 1 -64.85 -34.49 59.60
C MET A 1 -63.51 -33.89 59.16
N SER A 2 -63.47 -33.20 58.02
CA SER A 2 -63.35 -31.71 57.88
C SER A 2 -61.98 -31.20 58.33
N ARG A 3 -61.10 -30.55 57.55
CA ARG A 3 -61.20 -29.57 56.45
C ARG A 3 -59.93 -29.70 55.56
N ARG A 4 -60.06 -29.93 54.25
CA ARG A 4 -59.95 -28.95 53.14
C ARG A 4 -58.63 -28.15 53.10
N TYR A 5 -57.69 -28.66 52.30
CA TYR A 5 -56.60 -27.91 51.68
C TYR A 5 -57.17 -26.98 50.60
N VAL A 6 -56.90 -25.68 50.69
CA VAL A 6 -57.07 -24.74 49.59
C VAL A 6 -55.73 -24.05 49.40
N ALA A 7 -55.10 -24.36 48.27
CA ALA A 7 -53.87 -23.75 47.80
C ALA A 7 -54.11 -22.26 47.49
N PHE A 8 -53.28 -21.39 48.06
CA PHE A 8 -53.16 -20.00 47.64
C PHE A 8 -52.25 -19.96 46.40
N LEU A 9 -52.88 -19.84 45.24
CA LEU A 9 -52.28 -19.35 44.01
C LEU A 9 -52.83 -17.94 43.83
N LEU A 10 -51.97 -16.93 43.72
CA LEU A 10 -52.09 -15.82 42.76
C LEU A 10 -50.97 -14.77 42.95
N LEU A 11 -50.27 -14.55 41.82
CA LEU A 11 -49.69 -13.30 41.34
C LEU A 11 -48.45 -12.73 42.06
N LEU A 12 -47.28 -13.29 41.71
CA LEU A 12 -46.08 -12.47 41.48
C LEU A 12 -46.00 -12.19 39.98
N PHE A 13 -46.44 -10.99 39.57
CA PHE A 13 -45.95 -10.39 38.33
C PHE A 13 -44.46 -10.09 38.55
N SER A 14 -43.59 -11.01 38.15
CA SER A 14 -42.19 -10.66 37.90
C SER A 14 -42.18 -9.79 36.66
N LEU A 15 -42.13 -8.47 36.86
CA LEU A 15 -41.55 -7.58 35.88
C LEU A 15 -40.13 -8.10 35.63
N ALA A 16 -39.96 -8.84 34.53
CA ALA A 16 -38.67 -9.08 33.94
C ALA A 16 -38.17 -7.73 33.43
N TRP A 17 -37.57 -6.95 34.33
CA TRP A 17 -36.64 -5.92 33.93
C TRP A 17 -35.51 -6.65 33.21
N PRO A 18 -35.20 -6.36 31.94
CA PRO A 18 -33.92 -6.79 31.42
C PRO A 18 -32.91 -6.06 32.30
N LEU A 19 -32.08 -6.82 33.02
CA LEU A 19 -30.76 -6.34 33.44
C LEU A 19 -30.04 -5.95 32.15
N ARG A 20 -30.28 -4.73 31.66
CA ARG A 20 -29.27 -4.01 30.91
C ARG A 20 -28.16 -3.84 31.93
N ALA A 21 -27.13 -4.67 31.80
CA ALA A 21 -25.86 -4.32 32.38
C ALA A 21 -25.51 -2.96 31.77
N ASP A 22 -25.49 -1.92 32.61
CA ASP A 22 -24.92 -0.62 32.28
C ASP A 22 -23.39 -0.78 32.16
N PHE A 23 -22.94 -1.65 31.26
CA PHE A 23 -21.61 -1.50 30.68
C PHE A 23 -21.72 -0.30 29.76
N GLU A 24 -21.33 0.88 30.26
CA GLU A 24 -20.96 1.97 29.37
C GLU A 24 -19.89 1.43 28.43
N VAL A 25 -20.27 1.20 27.17
CA VAL A 25 -19.41 0.65 26.11
C VAL A 25 -18.18 1.55 25.87
N VAL A 26 -18.22 2.78 26.37
CA VAL A 26 -17.18 3.79 26.26
C VAL A 26 -17.02 4.47 27.62
N PRO A 27 -15.80 4.52 28.20
CA PRO A 27 -15.58 5.22 29.47
C PRO A 27 -15.95 6.71 29.34
N PRO A 28 -16.34 7.38 30.45
CA PRO A 28 -16.69 8.79 30.41
C PRO A 28 -15.52 9.65 29.90
N THR A 29 -15.86 10.73 29.22
CA THR A 29 -14.86 11.66 28.65
C THR A 29 -14.08 12.32 29.79
N PRO A 30 -12.75 12.19 29.84
CA PRO A 30 -11.96 12.85 30.88
C PRO A 30 -12.12 14.37 30.84
N GLU A 31 -12.10 14.99 32.01
CA GLU A 31 -12.15 16.46 32.13
C GLU A 31 -11.00 17.10 31.34
N GLY A 32 -11.30 18.08 30.50
CA GLY A 32 -10.34 18.76 29.62
C GLY A 32 -10.07 18.08 28.26
N GLN A 33 -10.73 16.96 27.94
CA GLN A 33 -10.68 16.40 26.58
C GLN A 33 -11.62 17.19 25.64
N PRO A 34 -11.14 17.67 24.48
CA PRO A 34 -11.91 18.56 23.60
C PRO A 34 -13.06 17.86 22.86
N PHE A 35 -13.09 16.53 22.80
CA PHE A 35 -14.10 15.74 22.11
C PHE A 35 -14.64 14.65 23.04
N SER A 36 -15.94 14.34 22.95
CA SER A 36 -16.50 13.20 23.67
C SER A 36 -15.87 11.89 23.18
N ASN A 37 -15.71 10.92 24.07
CA ASN A 37 -15.17 9.60 23.69
C ASN A 37 -16.04 8.89 22.65
N GLU A 38 -17.36 9.12 22.64
CA GLU A 38 -18.27 8.59 21.63
C GLU A 38 -17.96 9.11 20.22
N VAL A 39 -17.83 10.44 20.08
CA VAL A 39 -17.51 11.06 18.77
C VAL A 39 -16.12 10.65 18.31
N ALA A 40 -15.15 10.62 19.22
CA ALA A 40 -13.79 10.19 18.89
C ALA A 40 -13.76 8.73 18.44
N PHE A 41 -14.48 7.84 19.13
CA PHE A 41 -14.58 6.43 18.75
C PHE A 41 -15.24 6.24 17.38
N ALA A 42 -16.33 6.97 17.09
CA ALA A 42 -17.00 6.91 15.79
C ALA A 42 -16.07 7.35 14.64
N PHE A 43 -15.34 8.46 14.83
CA PHE A 43 -14.35 8.94 13.86
C PHE A 43 -13.24 7.92 13.62
N LEU A 44 -12.63 7.40 14.70
CA LEU A 44 -11.51 6.45 14.62
C LEU A 44 -11.93 5.10 14.01
N SER A 45 -13.14 4.64 14.34
CA SER A 45 -13.74 3.44 13.73
C SER A 45 -13.92 3.62 12.23
N ASN A 46 -14.46 4.77 11.80
CA ASN A 46 -14.61 5.07 10.38
C ASN A 46 -13.25 5.17 9.66
N TYR A 47 -12.25 5.79 10.29
CA TYR A 47 -10.89 5.89 9.76
C TYR A 47 -10.27 4.50 9.54
N ALA A 48 -10.26 3.63 10.55
CA ALA A 48 -9.72 2.28 10.44
C ALA A 48 -10.48 1.42 9.41
N THR A 49 -11.81 1.56 9.37
CA THR A 49 -12.66 0.88 8.39
C THR A 49 -12.32 1.30 6.96
N LEU A 50 -12.18 2.61 6.72
CA LEU A 50 -11.82 3.12 5.40
C LEU A 50 -10.38 2.73 5.00
N ALA A 51 -9.44 2.73 5.94
CA ALA A 51 -8.08 2.25 5.73
C ALA A 51 -8.10 0.80 5.22
N TRP A 52 -8.81 -0.08 5.94
CA TRP A 52 -8.95 -1.48 5.56
C TRP A 52 -9.56 -1.65 4.17
N TYR A 53 -10.66 -0.94 3.87
CA TYR A 53 -11.30 -1.02 2.55
C TYR A 53 -10.38 -0.58 1.42
N LEU A 54 -9.67 0.54 1.58
CA LEU A 54 -8.80 1.08 0.53
C LEU A 54 -7.56 0.20 0.31
N TYR A 55 -6.93 -0.29 1.38
CA TYR A 55 -5.81 -1.24 1.25
C TYR A 55 -6.27 -2.58 0.68
N SER A 56 -7.47 -3.06 1.03
CA SER A 56 -8.04 -4.27 0.43
C SER A 56 -8.31 -4.13 -1.06
N ASP A 57 -8.76 -2.94 -1.51
CA ASP A 57 -8.94 -2.66 -2.94
C ASP A 57 -7.59 -2.58 -3.66
N ALA A 58 -6.58 -1.95 -3.06
CA ALA A 58 -5.21 -1.97 -3.57
C ALA A 58 -4.65 -3.40 -3.69
N VAL A 59 -4.88 -4.26 -2.71
CA VAL A 59 -4.53 -5.69 -2.77
C VAL A 59 -5.23 -6.37 -3.94
N LYS A 60 -6.54 -6.17 -4.10
CA LYS A 60 -7.32 -6.77 -5.18
C LYS A 60 -6.81 -6.37 -6.57
N GLU A 61 -6.53 -5.09 -6.78
CA GLU A 61 -5.98 -4.63 -8.06
C GLU A 61 -4.52 -5.11 -8.25
N SER A 62 -3.71 -5.20 -7.20
CA SER A 62 -2.36 -5.79 -7.28
C SER A 62 -2.38 -7.28 -7.66
N VAL A 63 -3.42 -8.03 -7.25
CA VAL A 63 -3.63 -9.42 -7.67
C VAL A 63 -4.00 -9.49 -9.15
N ARG A 64 -4.86 -8.59 -9.62
CA ARG A 64 -5.21 -8.49 -11.06
C ARG A 64 -3.98 -8.15 -11.90
N PHE A 65 -3.17 -7.20 -11.43
CA PHE A 65 -1.92 -6.86 -12.08
C PHE A 65 -0.95 -8.06 -12.12
N ASN A 66 -0.74 -8.77 -11.01
CA ASN A 66 0.06 -10.00 -11.00
C ASN A 66 -0.46 -11.05 -12.01
N MET A 67 -1.77 -11.24 -12.12
CA MET A 67 -2.35 -12.14 -13.13
C MET A 67 -2.04 -11.70 -14.56
N ALA A 68 -2.06 -10.39 -14.84
CA ALA A 68 -1.67 -9.86 -16.15
C ALA A 68 -0.18 -10.12 -16.45
N VAL A 69 0.70 -9.97 -15.45
CA VAL A 69 2.13 -10.31 -15.56
C VAL A 69 2.32 -11.79 -15.91
N TYR A 70 1.64 -12.71 -15.22
CA TYR A 70 1.75 -14.14 -15.56
C TYR A 70 1.11 -14.49 -16.91
N ARG A 71 0.06 -13.79 -17.33
CA ARG A 71 -0.52 -13.94 -18.67
C ARG A 71 0.51 -13.55 -19.74
N PHE A 72 1.13 -12.39 -19.60
CA PHE A 72 2.19 -11.94 -20.49
C PHE A 72 3.38 -12.91 -20.49
N ARG A 73 3.84 -13.37 -19.32
CA ARG A 73 4.91 -14.36 -19.21
C ARG A 73 4.62 -15.67 -19.95
N LYS A 74 3.35 -16.11 -19.94
CA LYS A 74 2.94 -17.36 -20.59
C LYS A 74 2.78 -17.20 -22.11
N ASP A 75 2.27 -16.07 -22.55
CA ASP A 75 1.96 -15.76 -23.95
C ASP A 75 2.39 -14.33 -24.28
N PRO A 76 3.71 -14.11 -24.47
CA PRO A 76 4.24 -12.77 -24.62
C PRO A 76 3.92 -12.22 -26.02
N GLY A 77 3.33 -11.03 -26.04
CA GLY A 77 3.03 -10.29 -27.25
C GLY A 77 2.62 -8.86 -26.92
N GLU A 78 2.44 -8.05 -27.95
CA GLU A 78 2.07 -6.63 -27.80
C GLU A 78 0.76 -6.46 -27.02
N GLU A 79 -0.28 -7.24 -27.35
CA GLU A 79 -1.58 -7.19 -26.65
C GLU A 79 -1.45 -7.51 -25.16
N THR A 80 -0.73 -8.58 -24.81
CA THR A 80 -0.58 -9.01 -23.42
C THR A 80 0.35 -8.09 -22.62
N PHE A 81 1.31 -7.43 -23.29
CA PHE A 81 2.16 -6.41 -22.68
C PHE A 81 1.38 -5.12 -22.38
N GLU A 82 0.60 -4.60 -23.33
CA GLU A 82 -0.23 -3.42 -23.11
C GLU A 82 -1.33 -3.69 -22.07
N ALA A 83 -1.92 -4.89 -22.05
CA ALA A 83 -2.85 -5.29 -20.99
C ALA A 83 -2.18 -5.31 -19.60
N MET A 84 -0.91 -5.72 -19.51
CA MET A 84 -0.14 -5.69 -18.28
C MET A 84 0.14 -4.25 -17.82
N LYS A 85 0.52 -3.34 -18.74
CA LYS A 85 0.72 -1.92 -18.45
C LYS A 85 -0.57 -1.25 -17.97
N ALA A 86 -1.70 -1.50 -18.63
CA ALA A 86 -3.00 -1.00 -18.19
C ALA A 86 -3.39 -1.51 -16.80
N ALA A 87 -3.12 -2.78 -16.49
CA ALA A 87 -3.38 -3.33 -15.16
C ALA A 87 -2.48 -2.72 -14.07
N TRP A 88 -1.23 -2.36 -14.39
CA TRP A 88 -0.36 -1.62 -13.48
C TRP A 88 -0.95 -0.25 -13.14
N ILE A 89 -1.42 0.50 -14.14
CA ILE A 89 -2.02 1.84 -13.96
C ILE A 89 -3.22 1.77 -13.00
N GLU A 90 -4.13 0.83 -13.22
CA GLU A 90 -5.31 0.70 -12.35
C GLU A 90 -4.94 0.28 -10.93
N ALA A 91 -3.93 -0.58 -10.76
CA ALA A 91 -3.42 -0.97 -9.46
C ALA A 91 -2.73 0.21 -8.74
N ARG A 92 -1.93 1.01 -9.45
CA ARG A 92 -1.26 2.20 -8.91
C ARG A 92 -2.26 3.28 -8.50
N LYS A 93 -3.32 3.50 -9.27
CA LYS A 93 -4.45 4.38 -8.89
C LYS A 93 -5.14 3.90 -7.63
N ALA A 94 -5.38 2.60 -7.51
CA ALA A 94 -6.02 2.04 -6.33
C ALA A 94 -5.18 2.26 -5.06
N TYR A 95 -3.87 2.02 -5.14
CA TYR A 95 -2.91 2.30 -4.06
C TYR A 95 -2.75 3.81 -3.79
N GLY A 96 -2.78 4.68 -4.80
CA GLY A 96 -2.65 6.14 -4.58
C GLY A 96 -3.67 6.71 -3.59
N ARG A 97 -4.87 6.10 -3.50
CA ARG A 97 -5.89 6.47 -2.52
C ARG A 97 -5.53 6.11 -1.08
N THR A 98 -4.57 5.22 -0.86
CA THR A 98 -4.10 4.81 0.47
C THR A 98 -2.97 5.71 1.00
N GLU A 99 -2.37 6.55 0.16
CA GLU A 99 -1.22 7.39 0.57
C GLU A 99 -1.58 8.33 1.74
N VAL A 100 -2.85 8.72 1.87
CA VAL A 100 -3.38 9.53 2.98
C VAL A 100 -3.20 8.90 4.38
N TYR A 101 -2.95 7.59 4.45
CA TYR A 101 -2.69 6.88 5.70
C TYR A 101 -1.21 6.86 6.10
N ARG A 102 -0.31 7.38 5.27
CA ARG A 102 1.11 7.56 5.60
C ARG A 102 1.30 8.66 6.62
N TYR A 103 2.45 8.65 7.29
CA TYR A 103 2.86 9.68 8.25
C TYR A 103 1.95 9.79 9.48
N SER A 104 1.09 8.79 9.69
CA SER A 104 0.10 8.75 10.77
C SER A 104 0.51 7.82 11.91
N ASP A 105 1.73 7.25 11.86
CA ASP A 105 2.17 6.15 12.75
C ASP A 105 1.23 4.94 12.64
N GLY A 106 0.73 4.72 11.42
CA GLY A 106 -0.13 3.59 11.07
C GLY A 106 0.68 2.38 10.61
N PRO A 107 0.03 1.28 10.20
CA PRO A 107 0.68 0.04 9.81
C PRO A 107 1.75 0.18 8.73
N ILE A 108 1.53 1.00 7.69
CA ILE A 108 2.53 1.16 6.63
C ILE A 108 3.82 1.81 7.15
N ASP A 109 3.70 2.74 8.09
CA ASP A 109 4.82 3.40 8.74
C ASP A 109 5.54 2.44 9.70
N GLN A 110 4.77 1.71 10.52
CA GLN A 110 5.31 0.81 11.55
C GLN A 110 5.92 -0.48 10.99
N LEU A 111 5.40 -0.97 9.87
CA LEU A 111 5.98 -2.10 9.15
C LEU A 111 7.20 -1.68 8.31
N GLU A 112 7.49 -0.38 8.22
CA GLU A 112 8.59 0.19 7.43
C GLU A 112 8.54 -0.27 5.96
N LEU A 113 7.32 -0.34 5.39
CA LEU A 113 7.13 -0.86 4.04
C LEU A 113 7.06 0.21 2.96
N GLU A 114 6.97 1.49 3.33
CA GLU A 114 6.79 2.57 2.35
C GLU A 114 7.92 2.61 1.33
N THR A 115 9.20 2.51 1.75
CA THR A 115 10.34 2.55 0.82
C THR A 115 10.44 1.30 -0.06
N LEU A 116 9.80 0.21 0.34
CA LEU A 116 9.70 -1.02 -0.46
C LEU A 116 8.48 -1.01 -1.40
N ILE A 117 7.50 -0.15 -1.16
CA ILE A 117 6.26 -0.09 -1.96
C ILE A 117 6.34 1.04 -2.98
N ASN A 118 6.84 2.22 -2.61
CA ASN A 118 6.58 3.46 -3.34
C ASN A 118 7.73 4.48 -3.24
N ALA A 119 8.98 4.00 -3.12
CA ALA A 119 10.14 4.88 -3.12
C ALA A 119 10.35 5.57 -4.47
N TRP A 120 10.76 6.84 -4.41
CA TRP A 120 11.10 7.72 -5.52
C TRP A 120 12.07 8.81 -4.99
N PRO A 121 13.05 9.30 -5.77
CA PRO A 121 13.41 8.93 -7.14
C PRO A 121 14.17 7.60 -7.22
N ILE A 122 14.33 7.08 -8.44
CA ILE A 122 15.05 5.82 -8.68
C ILE A 122 16.24 6.04 -9.63
N ASP A 123 17.31 5.28 -9.42
CA ASP A 123 18.40 5.11 -10.36
C ASP A 123 18.06 3.95 -11.29
N GLU A 124 17.68 4.27 -12.52
CA GLU A 124 17.30 3.33 -13.57
C GLU A 124 18.42 2.32 -13.89
N SER A 125 19.67 2.80 -13.84
CA SER A 125 20.87 2.01 -14.10
C SER A 125 21.15 1.00 -12.99
N TYR A 126 20.50 1.13 -11.83
CA TYR A 126 20.55 0.13 -10.77
C TYR A 126 19.75 -1.13 -11.15
N ILE A 127 18.64 -0.98 -11.88
CA ILE A 127 17.72 -2.07 -12.19
C ILE A 127 18.13 -2.77 -13.49
N ASP A 128 18.22 -2.02 -14.60
CA ASP A 128 18.42 -2.55 -15.95
C ASP A 128 19.33 -1.63 -16.77
N TYR A 129 19.46 -1.94 -18.05
CA TYR A 129 20.17 -1.12 -19.02
C TYR A 129 19.53 0.28 -19.15
N THR A 130 20.38 1.26 -19.46
CA THR A 130 19.98 2.60 -19.90
C THR A 130 20.51 2.88 -21.31
N ALA A 131 20.11 3.99 -21.92
CA ALA A 131 20.62 4.43 -23.21
C ALA A 131 22.13 4.66 -23.19
N ASP A 132 22.65 5.17 -22.06
CA ASP A 132 24.07 5.49 -21.89
C ASP A 132 24.90 4.28 -21.40
N ASP A 133 24.28 3.32 -20.69
CA ASP A 133 24.92 2.07 -20.30
C ASP A 133 24.04 0.84 -20.62
N PRO A 134 24.27 0.19 -21.78
CA PRO A 134 23.54 -1.00 -22.18
C PRO A 134 23.75 -2.24 -21.30
N ASN A 135 24.74 -2.22 -20.40
CA ASN A 135 25.08 -3.37 -19.55
C ASN A 135 24.88 -3.07 -18.06
N SER A 136 24.27 -1.94 -17.70
CA SER A 136 24.02 -1.56 -16.31
C SER A 136 22.98 -2.45 -15.63
N GLY A 137 22.98 -2.40 -14.31
CA GLY A 137 21.90 -2.90 -13.48
C GLY A 137 21.98 -4.38 -13.09
N ILE A 138 21.18 -4.70 -12.08
CA ILE A 138 21.06 -6.05 -11.50
C ILE A 138 20.71 -7.08 -12.57
N ILE A 139 19.87 -6.71 -13.55
CA ILE A 139 19.46 -7.60 -14.64
C ILE A 139 20.66 -8.02 -15.50
N ASN A 140 21.61 -7.13 -15.78
CA ASN A 140 22.73 -7.41 -16.67
C ASN A 140 23.99 -7.90 -15.93
N ASN A 141 24.11 -7.63 -14.63
CA ASN A 141 25.21 -8.13 -13.80
C ASN A 141 24.97 -9.56 -13.28
N THR A 142 25.17 -10.54 -14.17
CA THR A 142 25.02 -11.98 -13.86
C THR A 142 26.06 -12.54 -12.90
N LYS A 143 27.22 -11.88 -12.79
CA LYS A 143 28.33 -12.34 -11.95
C LYS A 143 28.04 -12.10 -10.47
N ASP A 144 27.58 -10.89 -10.12
CA ASP A 144 27.33 -10.51 -8.74
C ASP A 144 25.90 -10.86 -8.31
N TYR A 145 24.96 -10.96 -9.27
CA TYR A 145 23.56 -11.33 -9.03
C TYR A 145 23.15 -12.55 -9.88
N PRO A 146 23.69 -13.76 -9.60
CA PRO A 146 23.40 -14.93 -10.41
C PRO A 146 21.92 -15.37 -10.36
N GLU A 147 21.22 -15.09 -9.25
CA GLU A 147 19.81 -15.39 -9.06
C GLU A 147 19.02 -14.13 -8.72
N ILE A 148 17.91 -13.87 -9.42
CA ILE A 148 16.98 -12.78 -9.10
C ILE A 148 15.75 -13.37 -8.42
N ASN A 149 15.49 -12.92 -7.19
CA ASN A 149 14.33 -13.33 -6.41
C ASN A 149 13.93 -12.25 -5.40
N SER A 150 12.76 -12.40 -4.79
CA SER A 150 12.18 -11.45 -3.83
C SER A 150 13.08 -11.15 -2.63
N ARG A 151 13.92 -12.10 -2.20
CA ARG A 151 14.87 -11.88 -1.10
C ARG A 151 15.99 -10.94 -1.56
N LEU A 152 16.56 -11.18 -2.75
CA LEU A 152 17.59 -10.32 -3.31
C LEU A 152 17.07 -8.88 -3.46
N LEU A 153 15.90 -8.72 -4.11
CA LEU A 153 15.36 -7.39 -4.39
C LEU A 153 15.11 -6.60 -3.10
N ARG A 154 14.65 -7.24 -2.02
CA ARG A 154 14.51 -6.56 -0.72
C ARG A 154 15.86 -6.17 -0.10
N LEU A 155 16.88 -7.02 -0.22
CA LEU A 155 18.23 -6.76 0.32
C LEU A 155 18.97 -5.63 -0.41
N LEU A 156 18.62 -5.42 -1.68
CA LEU A 156 19.24 -4.39 -2.53
C LEU A 156 18.53 -3.03 -2.44
N ASN A 157 17.33 -2.96 -1.87
CA ASN A 157 16.59 -1.71 -1.84
C ASN A 157 17.30 -0.68 -0.97
N GLU A 158 17.54 0.50 -1.55
CA GLU A 158 18.32 1.61 -0.96
C GLU A 158 19.75 1.22 -0.56
N LYS A 159 20.24 0.07 -1.05
CA LYS A 159 21.58 -0.39 -0.72
C LYS A 159 22.59 0.45 -1.47
N ASP A 160 23.49 1.07 -0.73
CA ASP A 160 24.57 1.92 -1.23
C ASP A 160 24.10 3.25 -1.88
N GLY A 161 22.82 3.63 -1.71
CA GLY A 161 22.28 4.92 -2.17
C GLY A 161 20.76 5.04 -2.05
N GLU A 162 20.23 6.24 -1.75
CA GLU A 162 18.78 6.48 -1.58
C GLU A 162 17.98 6.27 -2.89
N THR A 163 18.64 6.45 -4.05
CA THR A 163 18.03 6.22 -5.36
C THR A 163 18.15 4.76 -5.82
N ASN A 164 18.88 3.91 -5.10
CA ASN A 164 19.09 2.50 -5.47
C ASN A 164 17.84 1.66 -5.11
N ILE A 165 16.71 2.00 -5.71
CA ILE A 165 15.42 1.37 -5.48
C ILE A 165 15.32 0.12 -6.37
N SER A 166 15.14 -1.04 -5.74
CA SER A 166 15.09 -2.33 -6.43
C SER A 166 13.72 -2.98 -6.40
N THR A 167 12.74 -2.40 -5.71
CA THR A 167 11.38 -2.93 -5.66
C THR A 167 10.32 -1.83 -5.55
N GLY A 168 9.04 -2.21 -5.51
CA GLY A 168 7.92 -1.28 -5.44
C GLY A 168 7.41 -0.81 -6.81
N TRP A 169 6.48 0.13 -6.77
CA TRP A 169 5.75 0.63 -7.94
C TRP A 169 6.65 1.15 -9.04
N HIS A 170 7.63 1.99 -8.71
CA HIS A 170 8.45 2.70 -9.69
C HIS A 170 9.56 1.82 -10.29
N ALA A 171 10.08 0.84 -9.54
CA ALA A 171 10.93 -0.19 -10.11
C ALA A 171 10.16 -1.02 -11.17
N ILE A 172 8.90 -1.36 -10.90
CA ILE A 172 8.04 -2.05 -11.87
C ILE A 172 7.69 -1.13 -13.04
N GLU A 173 7.44 0.14 -12.79
CA GLU A 173 7.15 1.13 -13.81
C GLU A 173 8.30 1.25 -14.82
N PHE A 174 9.53 1.42 -14.35
CA PHE A 174 10.72 1.42 -15.20
C PHE A 174 10.89 0.10 -15.97
N LEU A 175 10.55 -1.03 -15.37
CA LEU A 175 10.54 -2.31 -16.09
C LEU A 175 9.48 -2.36 -17.19
N LEU A 176 8.35 -1.66 -17.05
CA LEU A 176 7.26 -1.69 -18.03
C LEU A 176 7.39 -0.64 -19.14
N TRP A 177 7.96 0.52 -18.85
CA TRP A 177 8.09 1.62 -19.81
C TRP A 177 9.54 1.91 -20.20
N GLY A 178 10.54 1.51 -19.40
CA GLY A 178 11.94 1.90 -19.61
C GLY A 178 12.18 3.36 -19.23
N GLN A 179 13.34 3.90 -19.59
CA GLN A 179 13.62 5.33 -19.43
C GLN A 179 12.60 6.14 -20.21
N ASP A 180 12.17 7.25 -19.62
CA ASP A 180 11.47 8.27 -20.36
C ASP A 180 12.51 9.13 -21.10
N LEU A 181 12.49 9.07 -22.42
CA LEU A 181 13.38 9.84 -23.29
C LEU A 181 12.58 10.66 -24.31
N TYR A 182 11.26 10.78 -24.12
CA TYR A 182 10.34 11.23 -25.14
C TYR A 182 9.45 12.37 -24.63
N ALA A 183 9.64 13.57 -25.19
CA ALA A 183 8.84 14.73 -24.81
C ALA A 183 7.34 14.63 -25.19
N ASP A 184 6.94 13.63 -25.96
CA ASP A 184 5.58 13.45 -26.50
C ASP A 184 4.83 12.24 -25.93
N GLY A 185 5.38 11.56 -24.93
CA GLY A 185 4.71 10.44 -24.28
C GLY A 185 5.68 9.60 -23.46
N PRO A 186 5.19 8.49 -22.89
CA PRO A 186 5.95 7.78 -21.88
C PRO A 186 7.09 6.95 -22.49
N GLY A 187 7.86 6.31 -21.62
CA GLY A 187 8.89 5.35 -22.01
C GLY A 187 8.37 4.28 -22.99
N ARG A 188 9.22 3.93 -23.97
CA ARG A 188 8.86 3.08 -25.12
C ARG A 188 9.50 1.69 -25.09
N ARG A 189 9.69 1.13 -23.89
CA ARG A 189 10.17 -0.25 -23.75
C ARG A 189 9.25 -1.22 -24.49
N LYS A 190 9.85 -2.15 -25.23
CA LYS A 190 9.11 -3.10 -26.07
C LYS A 190 8.91 -4.42 -25.34
N TRP A 191 7.80 -5.10 -25.64
CA TRP A 191 7.56 -6.45 -25.14
C TRP A 191 8.66 -7.46 -25.53
N THR A 192 9.39 -7.20 -26.63
CA THR A 192 10.54 -8.01 -27.06
C THR A 192 11.71 -8.01 -26.08
N ASP A 193 11.78 -7.02 -25.18
CA ASP A 193 12.74 -7.02 -24.07
C ASP A 193 12.57 -8.22 -23.15
N TYR A 194 11.38 -8.80 -23.13
CA TYR A 194 11.04 -9.94 -22.30
C TYR A 194 11.05 -11.26 -23.06
N THR A 195 11.45 -11.26 -24.33
CA THR A 195 11.46 -12.48 -25.16
C THR A 195 12.76 -12.69 -25.92
N SER A 196 13.21 -11.72 -26.71
CA SER A 196 14.33 -11.90 -27.64
C SER A 196 15.53 -11.01 -27.36
N ALA A 197 15.37 -9.97 -26.54
CA ALA A 197 16.50 -9.13 -26.13
C ALA A 197 17.46 -9.86 -25.17
N PRO A 198 18.71 -9.38 -25.04
CA PRO A 198 19.63 -9.86 -24.01
C PRO A 198 19.01 -9.81 -22.61
N ASN A 199 19.29 -10.84 -21.82
CA ASN A 199 18.82 -10.99 -20.43
C ASN A 199 17.28 -10.95 -20.27
N ALA A 200 16.51 -11.22 -21.33
CA ALA A 200 15.04 -11.24 -21.32
C ALA A 200 14.46 -12.10 -20.19
N ASP A 201 14.97 -13.33 -20.01
CA ASP A 201 14.50 -14.22 -18.94
C ASP A 201 14.74 -13.63 -17.54
N ARG A 202 15.88 -12.97 -17.35
CA ARG A 202 16.24 -12.32 -16.07
C ARG A 202 15.35 -11.12 -15.79
N ARG A 203 15.05 -10.32 -16.82
CA ARG A 203 14.12 -9.18 -16.73
C ARG A 203 12.71 -9.63 -16.38
N MET A 204 12.23 -10.71 -17.00
CA MET A 204 10.94 -11.32 -16.65
C MET A 204 10.94 -11.86 -15.21
N GLN A 205 12.03 -12.52 -14.76
CA GLN A 205 12.17 -12.98 -13.38
C GLN A 205 12.14 -11.82 -12.38
N TYR A 206 12.83 -10.71 -12.68
CA TYR A 206 12.81 -9.50 -11.87
C TYR A 206 11.39 -8.96 -11.75
N LEU A 207 10.70 -8.76 -12.89
CA LEU A 207 9.34 -8.22 -12.92
C LEU A 207 8.40 -9.05 -12.04
N VAL A 208 8.42 -10.39 -12.19
CA VAL A 208 7.61 -11.30 -11.37
C VAL A 208 7.97 -11.21 -9.89
N ALA A 209 9.25 -11.23 -9.53
CA ALA A 209 9.67 -11.15 -8.14
C ALA A 209 9.24 -9.83 -7.48
N CYS A 210 9.32 -8.72 -8.23
CA CYS A 210 8.93 -7.40 -7.77
C CYS A 210 7.40 -7.30 -7.60
N THR A 211 6.61 -7.83 -8.54
CA THR A 211 5.14 -7.80 -8.45
C THR A 211 4.61 -8.68 -7.31
N GLU A 212 5.27 -9.79 -7.03
CA GLU A 212 4.98 -10.66 -5.89
C GLU A 212 5.31 -9.99 -4.56
N LEU A 213 6.47 -9.30 -4.47
CA LEU A 213 6.85 -8.52 -3.29
C LEU A 213 5.82 -7.43 -3.00
N LEU A 214 5.53 -6.60 -3.98
CA LEU A 214 4.57 -5.50 -3.86
C LEU A 214 3.22 -6.00 -3.35
N ARG A 215 2.68 -7.07 -3.96
CA ARG A 215 1.44 -7.70 -3.48
C ARG A 215 1.56 -8.17 -2.04
N SER A 216 2.66 -8.83 -1.67
CA SER A 216 2.88 -9.32 -0.31
C SER A 216 2.92 -8.19 0.72
N HIS A 217 3.50 -7.06 0.38
CA HIS A 217 3.57 -5.88 1.23
C HIS A 217 2.20 -5.23 1.41
N LEU A 218 1.44 -5.06 0.33
CA LEU A 218 0.09 -4.52 0.40
C LEU A 218 -0.84 -5.40 1.24
N VAL A 219 -0.70 -6.73 1.13
CA VAL A 219 -1.43 -7.69 1.99
C VAL A 219 -1.04 -7.49 3.45
N ALA A 220 0.25 -7.40 3.75
CA ALA A 220 0.73 -7.18 5.12
C ALA A 220 0.16 -5.90 5.74
N VAL A 221 0.09 -4.80 4.98
CA VAL A 221 -0.51 -3.54 5.45
C VAL A 221 -2.04 -3.68 5.63
N ALA A 222 -2.73 -4.31 4.68
CA ALA A 222 -4.17 -4.52 4.75
C ALA A 222 -4.58 -5.39 5.95
N ASP A 223 -3.82 -6.45 6.23
CA ASP A 223 -4.08 -7.37 7.34
C ASP A 223 -3.94 -6.70 8.71
N GLN A 224 -3.05 -5.71 8.83
CA GLN A 224 -2.92 -4.91 10.06
C GLN A 224 -4.14 -4.01 10.31
N TRP A 225 -4.83 -3.57 9.26
CA TRP A 225 -6.08 -2.81 9.34
C TRP A 225 -7.33 -3.68 9.46
N SER A 226 -7.21 -5.01 9.40
CA SER A 226 -8.35 -5.91 9.39
C SER A 226 -9.22 -5.74 10.64
N LEU A 227 -10.52 -5.50 10.42
CA LEU A 227 -11.51 -5.39 11.50
C LEU A 227 -11.90 -6.75 12.10
N SER A 228 -11.56 -7.86 11.42
CA SER A 228 -11.84 -9.21 11.90
C SER A 228 -10.72 -9.77 12.78
N ASN A 229 -9.56 -9.11 12.83
CA ASN A 229 -8.41 -9.53 13.62
C ASN A 229 -8.06 -8.47 14.68
N TYR A 230 -8.77 -8.51 15.80
CA TYR A 230 -8.57 -7.59 16.93
C TYR A 230 -7.21 -7.75 17.64
N ASP A 231 -6.46 -8.81 17.37
CA ASP A 231 -5.14 -9.04 17.98
C ASP A 231 -3.99 -8.35 17.19
N ASN A 232 -4.29 -7.71 16.06
CA ASN A 232 -3.34 -6.96 15.23
C ASN A 232 -3.28 -5.46 15.60
N HIS A 233 -2.59 -4.64 14.79
CA HIS A 233 -2.51 -3.17 14.97
C HIS A 233 -3.88 -2.51 15.22
N THR A 234 -4.96 -2.92 14.54
CA THR A 234 -6.30 -2.36 14.79
C THR A 234 -6.72 -2.44 16.26
N GLY A 235 -6.37 -3.51 16.99
CA GLY A 235 -6.65 -3.62 18.42
C GLY A 235 -5.85 -2.60 19.24
N ASP A 236 -4.52 -2.61 19.07
CA ASP A 236 -3.61 -1.67 19.73
C ASP A 236 -3.94 -0.21 19.44
N PHE A 237 -4.43 0.06 18.23
CA PHE A 237 -4.89 1.37 17.79
C PHE A 237 -5.97 1.91 18.73
N PHE A 238 -6.97 1.11 19.12
CA PHE A 238 -8.03 1.54 20.05
C PHE A 238 -7.62 1.57 21.53
N LEU A 239 -6.45 1.01 21.89
CA LEU A 239 -5.89 1.13 23.24
C LEU A 239 -5.20 2.48 23.47
N LYS A 240 -4.81 3.19 22.39
CA LYS A 240 -4.20 4.52 22.48
C LYS A 240 -5.25 5.59 22.83
N ARG A 241 -4.78 6.68 23.44
CA ARG A 241 -5.66 7.84 23.75
C ARG A 241 -6.23 8.44 22.46
N PRO A 242 -7.56 8.65 22.34
CA PRO A 242 -8.16 9.15 21.11
C PRO A 242 -7.58 10.49 20.62
N THR A 243 -7.27 11.40 21.55
CA THR A 243 -6.63 12.68 21.23
C THR A 243 -5.24 12.54 20.62
N THR A 244 -4.49 11.50 21.00
CA THR A 244 -3.18 11.20 20.39
C THR A 244 -3.37 10.71 18.95
N LEU A 245 -4.27 9.76 18.75
CA LEU A 245 -4.56 9.19 17.42
C LEU A 245 -5.04 10.26 16.43
N ILE A 246 -6.01 11.10 16.84
CA ILE A 246 -6.52 12.18 16.00
C ILE A 246 -5.40 13.16 15.63
N LYS A 247 -4.51 13.50 16.56
CA LYS A 247 -3.34 14.34 16.27
C LYS A 247 -2.40 13.68 15.26
N GLN A 248 -2.14 12.38 15.39
CA GLN A 248 -1.31 11.63 14.45
C GLN A 248 -1.93 11.61 13.05
N ILE A 249 -3.22 11.30 12.94
CA ILE A 249 -3.96 11.31 11.68
C ILE A 249 -3.90 12.69 11.01
N MET A 250 -4.22 13.75 11.75
CA MET A 250 -4.18 15.11 11.20
C MET A 250 -2.78 15.55 10.76
N ARG A 251 -1.74 15.15 11.51
CA ARG A 251 -0.34 15.37 11.11
C ARG A 251 -0.01 14.60 9.83
N GLY A 252 -0.49 13.38 9.70
CA GLY A 252 -0.24 12.55 8.53
C GLY A 252 -0.82 13.17 7.26
N VAL A 253 -2.12 13.49 7.29
CA VAL A 253 -2.81 14.17 6.19
C VAL A 253 -2.14 15.50 5.82
N THR A 254 -1.76 16.31 6.82
CA THR A 254 -1.09 17.60 6.58
C THR A 254 0.30 17.40 5.98
N SER A 255 1.05 16.38 6.42
CA SER A 255 2.39 16.08 5.90
C SER A 255 2.31 15.61 4.45
N LEU A 256 1.35 14.73 4.13
CA LEU A 256 1.12 14.29 2.75
C LEU A 256 0.73 15.47 1.85
N ALA A 257 -0.27 16.26 2.24
CA ALA A 257 -0.75 17.34 1.39
C ALA A 257 0.31 18.44 1.17
N GLY A 258 0.99 18.85 2.25
CA GLY A 258 1.92 19.98 2.23
C GLY A 258 3.33 19.61 1.81
N ARG A 259 3.97 18.68 2.54
CA ARG A 259 5.38 18.33 2.31
C ARG A 259 5.50 17.43 1.08
N GLU A 260 4.80 16.31 1.07
CA GLU A 260 4.96 15.31 0.01
C GLU A 260 4.39 15.81 -1.32
N LEU A 261 3.08 16.06 -1.39
CA LEU A 261 2.41 16.37 -2.65
C LEU A 261 2.79 17.75 -3.18
N ALA A 262 2.56 18.81 -2.38
CA ALA A 262 2.78 20.16 -2.86
C ALA A 262 4.28 20.50 -3.02
N ALA A 263 5.13 20.16 -2.05
CA ALA A 263 6.54 20.55 -2.09
C ALA A 263 7.41 19.60 -2.91
N GLU A 264 7.40 18.30 -2.62
CA GLU A 264 8.28 17.34 -3.30
C GLU A 264 7.75 16.95 -4.69
N ARG A 265 6.49 16.52 -4.81
CA ARG A 265 5.98 15.98 -6.10
C ARG A 265 5.58 17.04 -7.12
N MET A 266 5.00 18.16 -6.68
CA MET A 266 4.55 19.21 -7.60
C MET A 266 5.60 20.31 -7.80
N SER A 267 6.15 20.84 -6.70
CA SER A 267 7.01 22.03 -6.81
C SER A 267 8.42 21.73 -7.30
N VAL A 268 8.98 20.53 -7.06
CA VAL A 268 10.31 20.17 -7.58
C VAL A 268 10.27 20.09 -9.09
N ALA A 269 9.41 19.22 -9.64
CA ALA A 269 9.23 19.06 -11.08
C ALA A 269 8.91 20.39 -11.79
N LEU A 270 7.99 21.20 -11.22
CA LEU A 270 7.66 22.50 -11.80
C LEU A 270 8.86 23.47 -11.83
N ARG A 271 9.75 23.41 -10.83
CA ARG A 271 10.92 24.31 -10.75
C ARG A 271 12.07 23.84 -11.60
N SER A 272 12.33 22.53 -11.66
CA SER A 272 13.41 21.97 -12.46
C SER A 272 13.07 21.99 -13.95
N GLY A 273 11.78 21.81 -14.28
CA GLY A 273 11.33 21.58 -15.65
C GLY A 273 11.84 20.25 -16.22
N SER A 274 12.27 19.34 -15.35
CA SER A 274 12.77 18.01 -15.70
C SER A 274 11.69 16.97 -15.47
N GLN A 275 11.40 16.15 -16.48
CA GLN A 275 10.48 15.03 -16.35
C GLN A 275 10.98 14.00 -15.32
N GLU A 276 12.29 13.85 -15.15
CA GLU A 276 12.89 12.92 -14.17
C GLU A 276 12.50 13.24 -12.72
N ASP A 277 12.09 14.47 -12.45
CA ASP A 277 11.62 14.87 -11.12
C ASP A 277 10.11 14.62 -10.93
N GLU A 278 9.40 14.23 -11.99
CA GLU A 278 7.98 13.86 -11.92
C GLU A 278 7.83 12.43 -11.41
N HIS A 279 7.01 12.29 -10.37
CA HIS A 279 6.71 10.98 -9.82
C HIS A 279 5.84 10.19 -10.80
N SER A 280 6.34 9.05 -11.28
CA SER A 280 5.73 8.27 -12.38
C SER A 280 5.96 8.84 -13.79
N CYS A 281 7.11 9.49 -14.02
CA CYS A 281 7.51 10.00 -15.33
C CYS A 281 7.57 8.90 -16.40
N PHE A 282 8.07 7.70 -16.07
CA PHE A 282 8.22 6.63 -17.06
C PHE A 282 6.91 6.27 -17.76
N SER A 283 5.78 6.36 -17.05
CA SER A 283 4.46 5.98 -17.54
C SER A 283 3.55 7.15 -17.93
N ASP A 284 3.96 8.40 -17.69
CA ASP A 284 3.12 9.60 -17.77
C ASP A 284 1.82 9.48 -16.95
N THR A 285 1.92 9.02 -15.70
CA THR A 285 0.76 8.86 -14.81
C THR A 285 0.83 9.60 -13.48
N THR A 286 1.63 10.68 -13.44
CA THR A 286 1.79 11.61 -12.31
C THR A 286 0.47 12.09 -11.70
#